data_AF-A0A9P6MYY2-F1
#
_entry.id   AF-A0A9P6MYY2-F1
#
_cell.length_a   1.000
_cell.length_b   1.000
_cell.length_c   1.000
_cell.angle_alpha   90.00
_cell.angle_beta   90.00
_cell.angle_gamma   90.00
#
_symmetry.space_group_name_H-M   'P 1'
#
loop_
_entity.id
_entity.type
_entity.pdbx_description
1 polymer ?
#
loop_
_entity_poly.entity_id
_entity_poly.type
_entity_poly.pdbx_seq_one_letter_code
_entity_poly.pdbx_strand_id
1 'polypeptide(L)'
;MYSRLKQQDEERERQRVEQEQRHQRQRQKRSQSPFGDFFGSDEESEEDDEARATSEACKGYYCADSDVCVDKPIDCPCPFDMDTKCFRGDWYVCYRGGHTC
;
A
#
# COMPACT_ATOMS: atom_id res chain seq x y z
N MET A 1 -37.81 31.48 43.53
CA MET A 1 -37.81 31.15 42.08
C MET A 1 -36.46 30.65 41.56
N TYR A 2 -35.32 30.96 42.21
CA TYR A 2 -33.99 30.53 41.77
C TYR A 2 -33.70 29.01 41.85
N SER A 3 -34.35 28.26 42.76
CA SER A 3 -34.08 26.84 42.94
C SER A 3 -34.50 25.96 41.75
N ARG A 4 -35.55 26.35 41.01
CA ARG A 4 -36.02 25.59 39.83
C ARG A 4 -35.11 25.76 38.62
N LEU A 5 -34.57 26.97 38.41
CA LEU A 5 -33.63 27.25 37.32
C LEU A 5 -32.34 26.45 37.50
N LYS A 6 -31.80 26.42 38.73
CA LYS A 6 -30.60 25.64 39.05
C LYS A 6 -30.80 24.14 38.86
N GLN A 7 -31.99 23.62 39.20
CA GLN A 7 -32.35 22.22 38.93
C GLN A 7 -32.39 21.93 37.42
N GLN A 8 -32.92 22.86 36.63
CA GLN A 8 -33.05 22.69 35.19
C GLN A 8 -31.69 22.70 34.45
N ASP A 9 -30.76 23.55 34.88
CA ASP A 9 -29.40 23.57 34.33
C ASP A 9 -28.62 22.29 34.69
N GLU A 10 -28.74 21.81 35.93
CA GLU A 10 -28.08 20.58 36.37
C GLU A 10 -28.60 19.34 35.61
N GLU A 11 -29.90 19.28 35.32
CA GLU A 11 -30.49 18.24 34.48
C GLU A 11 -29.97 18.30 33.03
N ARG A 12 -29.81 19.52 32.48
CA ARG A 12 -29.31 19.72 31.12
C ARG A 12 -27.85 19.33 30.96
N GLU A 13 -27.02 19.65 31.97
CA GLU A 13 -25.63 19.23 32.00
C GLU A 13 -25.51 17.71 32.13
N ARG A 14 -26.32 17.07 32.99
CA ARG A 14 -26.37 15.60 33.10
C ARG A 14 -26.74 14.94 31.76
N GLN A 15 -27.72 15.48 31.04
CA GLN A 15 -28.10 14.97 29.72
C GLN A 15 -26.97 15.10 28.69
N ARG A 16 -26.23 16.23 28.68
CA ARG A 16 -25.07 16.40 27.80
C ARG A 16 -23.96 15.40 28.10
N VAL A 17 -23.59 15.25 29.38
CA VAL A 17 -22.55 14.31 29.82
C VAL A 17 -22.92 12.86 29.48
N GLU A 18 -24.19 12.48 29.66
CA GLU A 18 -24.67 11.15 29.29
C GLU A 18 -24.61 10.92 27.77
N GLN A 19 -25.01 11.90 26.97
CA GLN A 19 -24.97 11.84 25.51
C GLN A 19 -23.52 11.73 24.98
N GLU A 20 -22.59 12.45 25.62
CA GLU A 20 -21.17 12.41 25.29
C GLU A 20 -20.53 11.07 25.67
N GLN A 21 -20.83 10.54 26.87
CA GLN A 21 -20.40 9.19 27.27
C GLN A 21 -20.92 8.10 26.31
N ARG A 22 -22.18 8.22 25.84
CA ARG A 22 -22.75 7.29 24.86
C ARG A 22 -21.98 7.34 23.53
N HIS A 23 -21.65 8.52 23.02
CA HIS A 23 -20.82 8.67 21.81
C HIS A 23 -19.41 8.12 21.98
N GLN A 24 -18.78 8.37 23.14
CA GLN A 24 -17.44 7.89 23.43
C GLN A 24 -17.39 6.35 23.51
N ARG A 25 -18.40 5.73 24.14
CA ARG A 25 -18.57 4.26 24.15
C ARG A 25 -18.85 3.67 22.77
N GLN A 26 -19.62 4.35 21.91
CA GLN A 26 -19.81 3.91 20.53
C GLN A 26 -18.51 3.97 19.72
N ARG A 27 -17.69 5.01 19.90
CA ARG A 27 -16.36 5.11 19.27
C ARG A 27 -15.44 3.97 19.70
N GLN A 28 -15.38 3.65 21.00
CA GLN A 28 -14.58 2.53 21.50
C GLN A 28 -15.07 1.16 21.01
N LYS A 29 -16.40 0.98 20.84
CA LYS A 29 -16.95 -0.26 20.26
C LYS A 29 -16.71 -0.37 18.75
N ARG A 30 -16.62 0.76 18.04
CA ARG A 30 -16.30 0.77 16.60
C ARG A 30 -14.83 0.41 16.35
N SER A 31 -13.93 0.70 17.29
CA SER A 31 -12.54 0.24 17.28
C SER A 31 -12.33 -1.17 17.85
N GLN A 32 -13.38 -1.83 18.35
CA GLN A 32 -13.28 -3.19 18.91
C GLN A 32 -14.48 -4.02 18.44
N SER A 33 -14.67 -4.08 17.12
CA SER A 33 -15.60 -5.03 16.51
C SER A 33 -14.85 -6.36 16.32
N PRO A 34 -15.33 -7.50 16.85
CA PRO A 34 -14.63 -8.80 16.75
C PRO A 34 -14.44 -9.33 15.32
N PHE A 35 -14.96 -8.63 14.31
CA PHE A 35 -14.80 -8.92 12.88
C PHE A 35 -14.01 -7.83 12.13
N GLY A 36 -13.65 -6.72 12.79
CA GLY A 36 -12.98 -5.58 12.15
C GLY A 36 -11.48 -5.77 11.92
N ASP A 37 -10.84 -6.66 12.68
CA ASP A 37 -9.42 -7.02 12.53
C ASP A 37 -9.18 -8.18 11.53
N PHE A 38 -10.23 -8.71 10.88
CA PHE A 38 -10.08 -9.81 9.91
C PHE A 38 -9.90 -9.33 8.45
N PHE A 39 -10.33 -8.12 8.13
CA PHE A 39 -10.13 -7.48 6.81
C PHE A 39 -9.51 -6.08 6.93
N GLY A 40 -8.74 -5.84 8.00
CA GLY A 40 -7.96 -4.63 8.17
C GLY A 40 -6.51 -4.86 7.74
N SER A 41 -6.18 -4.60 6.47
CA SER A 41 -4.82 -4.24 6.08
C SER A 41 -4.84 -3.50 4.75
N ASP A 42 -4.03 -2.45 4.75
CA ASP A 42 -3.61 -1.58 3.66
C ASP A 42 -4.69 -0.67 3.07
N GLU A 43 -4.46 0.57 2.67
CA GLU A 43 -3.33 1.51 2.70
C GLU A 43 -3.85 2.65 1.84
N GLU A 44 -4.37 3.75 2.41
CA GLU A 44 -4.77 4.92 1.61
C GLU A 44 -4.40 6.21 2.36
N SER A 45 -3.10 6.54 2.32
CA SER A 45 -2.62 7.91 2.41
C SER A 45 -2.44 8.42 0.99
N GLU A 46 -3.51 8.95 0.41
CA GLU A 46 -3.45 9.77 -0.80
C GLU A 46 -3.13 11.20 -0.37
N GLU A 47 -1.86 11.61 -0.45
CA GLU A 47 -1.38 13.01 -0.60
C GLU A 47 0.16 13.01 -0.51
N ASP A 48 0.82 12.83 -1.66
CA ASP A 48 2.06 13.55 -2.04
C ASP A 48 2.38 13.18 -3.51
N ASP A 49 1.57 13.77 -4.40
CA ASP A 49 1.97 14.07 -5.77
C ASP A 49 3.16 15.06 -5.66
N GLU A 50 4.40 14.59 -5.82
CA GLU A 50 5.44 15.17 -6.71
C GLU A 50 6.84 14.57 -6.44
N ALA A 51 7.51 14.18 -7.53
CA ALA A 51 8.97 14.03 -7.67
C ALA A 51 9.69 12.74 -7.18
N ARG A 52 9.19 11.56 -7.56
CA ARG A 52 10.12 10.53 -8.08
C ARG A 52 10.03 10.50 -9.60
N ALA A 53 10.92 11.28 -10.20
CA ALA A 53 11.18 11.35 -11.62
C ALA A 53 11.15 9.95 -12.26
N THR A 54 10.12 9.75 -13.08
CA THR A 54 10.13 8.94 -14.30
C THR A 54 10.76 7.56 -14.16
N SER A 55 10.01 6.63 -13.59
CA SER A 55 9.88 5.35 -14.28
C SER A 55 9.22 5.67 -15.64
N GLU A 56 10.02 6.01 -16.64
CA GLU A 56 9.61 5.72 -18.01
C GLU A 56 9.39 4.22 -18.04
N ALA A 57 8.17 3.79 -17.72
CA ALA A 57 7.75 2.41 -17.82
C ALA A 57 8.13 1.99 -19.24
N CYS A 58 9.13 1.11 -19.34
CA CYS A 58 9.70 0.70 -20.61
C CYS A 58 8.57 0.49 -21.62
N LYS A 59 8.63 1.12 -22.79
CA LYS A 59 7.58 0.95 -23.81
C LYS A 59 7.46 -0.51 -24.31
N GLY A 60 8.42 -1.36 -23.95
CA GLY A 60 8.48 -2.79 -24.26
C GLY A 60 8.76 -3.67 -23.03
N TYR A 61 9.69 -4.61 -23.17
CA TYR A 61 10.09 -5.54 -22.14
C TYR A 61 11.26 -4.99 -21.29
N TYR A 62 11.12 -5.07 -19.98
CA TYR A 62 12.18 -4.70 -19.03
C TYR A 62 13.03 -5.92 -18.67
N CYS A 63 14.34 -5.80 -18.88
CA CYS A 63 15.31 -6.82 -18.51
C CYS A 63 15.71 -6.65 -17.04
N ALA A 64 15.22 -7.52 -16.16
CA ALA A 64 15.54 -7.47 -14.74
C ALA A 64 17.04 -7.67 -14.44
N ASP A 65 17.76 -8.36 -15.32
CA ASP A 65 19.18 -8.70 -15.11
C ASP A 65 20.14 -7.57 -15.52
N SER A 66 19.73 -6.69 -16.43
CA SER A 66 20.59 -5.64 -16.99
C SER A 66 20.03 -4.22 -16.81
N ASP A 67 18.86 -4.08 -16.20
CA ASP A 67 18.17 -2.80 -16.00
C ASP A 67 17.91 -2.02 -17.32
N VAL A 68 17.82 -2.73 -18.45
CA VAL A 68 17.61 -2.14 -19.78
C VAL A 68 16.18 -2.39 -20.27
N CYS A 69 15.59 -1.38 -20.89
CA CYS A 69 14.35 -1.50 -21.66
C CYS A 69 14.63 -1.95 -23.09
N VAL A 70 14.00 -3.02 -23.55
CA VAL A 70 14.10 -3.52 -24.92
C VAL A 70 12.71 -3.78 -25.51
N ASP A 71 12.58 -3.98 -26.83
CA ASP A 71 11.28 -4.26 -27.44
C ASP A 71 10.77 -5.68 -27.16
N LYS A 72 11.68 -6.66 -27.06
CA LYS A 72 11.36 -8.09 -26.82
C LYS A 72 12.31 -8.72 -25.80
N PRO A 73 11.88 -9.75 -25.07
CA PRO A 73 12.75 -10.47 -24.11
C PRO A 73 14.02 -11.06 -24.75
N ILE A 74 13.97 -11.38 -26.05
CA ILE A 74 15.12 -11.88 -26.81
C ILE A 74 16.20 -10.82 -27.03
N ASP A 75 15.87 -9.53 -26.93
CA ASP A 75 16.81 -8.43 -27.15
C ASP A 75 17.54 -8.02 -25.87
N CYS A 76 17.17 -8.59 -24.71
CA CYS A 76 17.85 -8.32 -23.45
C CYS A 76 19.34 -8.71 -23.51
N PRO A 77 20.26 -7.77 -23.27
CA PRO A 77 21.67 -8.10 -23.11
C PRO A 77 21.89 -8.80 -21.77
N CYS A 78 22.82 -9.77 -21.76
CA CYS A 78 23.29 -10.37 -20.51
C CYS A 78 24.18 -9.38 -19.75
N PRO A 79 24.22 -9.43 -18.41
CA PRO A 79 24.96 -8.48 -17.58
C PRO A 79 26.47 -8.50 -17.81
N PHE A 80 27.02 -9.61 -18.31
CA PHE A 80 28.44 -9.74 -18.64
C PHE A 80 28.63 -10.16 -20.10
N ASP A 81 29.64 -9.60 -20.77
CA ASP A 81 29.95 -9.89 -22.18
C ASP A 81 30.36 -11.34 -22.46
N MET A 82 30.78 -12.08 -21.42
CA MET A 82 31.18 -13.49 -21.52
C MET A 82 30.04 -14.47 -21.22
N ASP A 83 28.84 -13.97 -20.96
CA ASP A 83 27.70 -14.81 -20.62
C ASP A 83 27.00 -15.29 -21.88
N THR A 84 26.61 -16.57 -21.89
CA THR A 84 25.86 -17.16 -23.00
C THR A 84 24.37 -17.04 -22.71
N LYS A 85 23.63 -16.40 -23.62
CA LYS A 85 22.16 -16.36 -23.59
C LYS A 85 21.59 -17.69 -24.08
N CYS A 86 21.03 -18.47 -23.17
CA CYS A 86 20.41 -19.76 -23.46
C CYS A 86 18.89 -19.67 -23.48
N PHE A 87 18.27 -20.34 -24.44
CA PHE A 87 16.81 -20.48 -24.51
C PHE A 87 16.36 -21.70 -23.69
N ARG A 88 15.57 -21.46 -22.64
CA ARG A 88 15.01 -22.48 -21.72
C ARG A 88 13.51 -22.66 -21.98
N GLY A 89 13.17 -23.04 -23.22
CA GLY A 89 11.81 -23.39 -23.63
C GLY A 89 10.88 -22.19 -23.82
N ASP A 90 10.60 -21.44 -22.76
CA ASP A 90 9.66 -20.31 -22.79
C ASP A 90 10.32 -18.97 -22.41
N TRP A 91 11.57 -19.00 -21.93
CA TRP A 91 12.30 -17.81 -21.48
C TRP A 91 13.80 -17.93 -21.77
N TYR A 92 14.51 -16.80 -21.69
CA TYR A 92 15.95 -16.72 -21.91
C TYR A 92 16.69 -16.53 -20.59
N VAL A 93 17.79 -17.26 -20.40
CA VAL A 93 18.64 -17.19 -19.22
C VAL A 93 20.06 -16.84 -19.63
N CYS A 94 20.74 -16.01 -18.86
CA CYS A 94 22.17 -15.76 -19.02
C CYS A 94 22.97 -16.72 -18.15
N TYR A 95 23.82 -17.55 -18.76
CA TYR A 95 24.75 -18.41 -18.03
C TYR A 95 26.14 -17.80 -18.04
N ARG A 96 26.73 -17.71 -16.86
CA ARG A 96 28.08 -17.17 -16.68
C ARG A 96 29.13 -18.19 -17.06
N GLY A 97 29.98 -17.85 -18.04
CA GLY A 97 31.02 -18.73 -18.58
C GLY A 97 30.55 -19.53 -19.79
N GLY A 98 31.50 -20.14 -20.51
CA GLY A 98 31.30 -20.87 -21.77
C GLY A 98 30.53 -22.18 -21.64
N HIS A 99 29.35 -22.14 -21.03
CA HIS A 99 28.40 -23.24 -21.00
C HIS A 99 27.71 -23.34 -22.36
N THR A 100 27.70 -24.53 -22.93
CA THR A 100 26.87 -24.85 -24.09
C THR A 100 25.43 -25.01 -23.63
N CYS A 101 24.55 -24.14 -24.13
CA CYS A 101 23.14 -24.45 -24.27
C CYS A 101 22.99 -25.63 -25.26
#